data_AF-A0A9D7PU54-F1
#
_entry.id   AF-A0A9D7PU54-F1
#
_cell.length_a   1.000
_cell.length_b   1.000
_cell.length_c   1.000
_cell.angle_alpha   90.00
_cell.angle_beta   90.00
_cell.angle_gamma   90.00
#
_symmetry.space_group_name_H-M   'P 1'
#
loop_
_entity.id
_entity.type
_entity.pdbx_description
1 polymer ?
#
loop_
_entity_poly.entity_id
_entity_poly.type
_entity_poly.pdbx_seq_one_letter_code
_entity_poly.pdbx_strand_id
1 'polypeptide(L)' 'MSEFLFESIVLCILGGIIGLILVFIALKVLTHFSPFEMILSLSNVLQGIIWSIGVGIISGFIPAYQASKMDPVEAIRA' A
#
# COMPACT_ATOMS: atom_id res chain seq x y z
N MET A 1 -9.71 17.69 8.55
CA MET A 1 -8.44 17.05 8.96
C MET A 1 -8.65 15.59 9.36
N SER A 2 -9.45 15.31 10.38
CA SER A 2 -9.72 13.95 10.84
C SER A 2 -10.42 13.09 9.78
N GLU A 3 -11.33 13.65 8.98
CA GLU A 3 -12.01 12.94 7.88
C GLU A 3 -11.02 12.50 6.78
N PHE A 4 -10.26 13.43 6.20
CA PHE A 4 -9.22 13.11 5.20
C PHE A 4 -8.15 12.15 5.73
N LEU A 5 -7.76 12.29 7.01
CA LEU A 5 -6.82 11.37 7.64
C LEU A 5 -7.45 9.98 7.79
N PHE A 6 -8.71 9.90 8.19
CA PHE A 6 -9.46 8.65 8.29
C PHE A 6 -9.63 7.98 6.94
N GLU A 7 -10.01 8.73 5.90
CA GLU A 7 -10.14 8.22 4.53
C GLU A 7 -8.79 7.70 4.00
N SER A 8 -7.70 8.44 4.25
CA SER A 8 -6.35 8.01 3.88
C SER A 8 -5.94 6.72 4.61
N ILE A 9 -6.27 6.58 5.89
CA ILE A 9 -6.01 5.34 6.67
C ILE A 9 -6.83 4.17 6.11
N VAL A 10 -8.12 4.38 5.82
CA VAL A 10 -8.99 3.35 5.24
C VAL A 10 -8.49 2.90 3.87
N LEU A 11 -8.12 3.84 2.99
CA LEU A 11 -7.55 3.53 1.68
C LEU A 11 -6.21 2.77 1.79
N CYS A 12 -5.37 3.13 2.76
CA CYS A 12 -4.09 2.45 2.99
C CYS A 12 -4.29 1.00 3.48
N ILE A 13 -5.25 0.77 4.38
CA ILE A 13 -5.61 -0.58 4.86
C ILE A 13 -6.18 -1.42 3.71
N LEU A 14 -7.12 -0.87 2.94
CA LEU A 14 -7.72 -1.58 1.80
C LEU A 14 -6.67 -1.93 0.74
N GLY A 15 -5.79 -0.98 0.41
CA GLY A 15 -4.68 -1.21 -0.52
C GLY A 15 -3.73 -2.30 -0.02
N GLY A 16 -3.40 -2.33 1.28
CA GLY A 16 -2.58 -3.37 1.89
C GLY A 16 -3.21 -4.76 1.80
N ILE A 17 -4.51 -4.88 2.09
CA ILE A 17 -5.24 -6.16 2.00
C ILE A 17 -5.26 -6.65 0.54
N ILE A 18 -5.60 -5.78 -0.41
CA ILE A 18 -5.65 -6.13 -1.83
C ILE A 18 -4.26 -6.53 -2.35
N GLY A 19 -3.21 -5.82 -1.94
CA GLY A 19 -1.82 -6.12 -2.29
C GLY A 19 -1.39 -7.50 -1.81
N LEU A 20 -1.70 -7.86 -0.56
CA LEU A 20 -1.40 -9.19 -0.01
C LEU A 20 -2.12 -10.31 -0.77
N ILE A 21 -3.39 -10.11 -1.12
CA ILE A 21 -4.17 -11.06 -1.91
C ILE A 21 -3.54 -11.25 -3.30
N LEU A 22 -3.14 -10.14 -3.96
CA LEU A 22 -2.48 -10.19 -5.27
C LEU A 22 -1.16 -10.96 -5.24
N VAL A 23 -0.31 -10.71 -4.24
CA VAL A 23 0.97 -11.43 -4.08
C VAL A 23 0.72 -12.93 -3.87
N PHE A 24 -0.26 -13.29 -3.04
CA PHE A 24 -0.62 -14.69 -2.80
C PHE A 24 -1.07 -15.40 -4.08
N ILE A 25 -1.97 -14.77 -4.85
CA ILE A 25 -2.46 -15.31 -6.13
C ILE A 25 -1.31 -15.41 -7.13
N ALA A 26 -0.50 -14.36 -7.28
CA ALA A 26 0.62 -14.34 -8.21
C ALA A 26 1.61 -15.48 -7.92
N LEU A 27 1.98 -15.68 -6.65
CA LEU A 27 2.86 -16.78 -6.26
C LEU A 27 2.26 -18.14 -6.54
N LYS A 28 0.97 -18.35 -6.23
CA LYS A 28 0.27 -19.61 -6.52
C LYS A 28 0.24 -19.91 -8.02
N VAL A 29 0.01 -18.89 -8.85
CA VAL A 29 0.01 -19.00 -10.31
C VAL A 29 1.41 -19.32 -10.82
N LEU A 30 2.42 -18.53 -10.42
CA LEU A 30 3.78 -18.75 -10.89
C LEU A 30 4.36 -20.11 -10.45
N THR A 31 4.02 -20.62 -9.27
CA THR A 31 4.41 -21.98 -8.83
C THR A 31 3.78 -23.07 -9.71
N HIS A 32 2.64 -22.82 -10.35
CA HIS A 32 2.04 -23.77 -11.29
C HIS A 32 2.75 -23.80 -12.65
N PHE A 33 3.31 -22.66 -13.09
CA PHE A 33 4.02 -22.54 -14.36
C PHE A 33 5.53 -22.74 -14.28
N SER A 34 6.10 -22.64 -13.07
CA SER A 34 7.53 -22.81 -12.82
C SER A 34 7.84 -24.21 -12.33
N PRO A 35 8.92 -24.86 -12.80
CA PRO A 35 9.41 -26.11 -12.21
C PRO A 35 10.02 -25.93 -10.82
N PHE A 36 10.16 -24.68 -10.34
CA PHE A 36 10.68 -24.35 -9.02
C PHE A 36 9.55 -24.05 -8.05
N GLU A 37 9.57 -24.70 -6.87
CA GLU A 37 8.71 -24.32 -5.75
C GLU A 37 9.11 -22.91 -5.27
N MET A 38 8.29 -21.91 -5.57
CA MET A 38 8.46 -20.59 -4.97
C MET A 38 7.93 -20.60 -3.55
N ILE A 39 8.83 -20.86 -2.62
CA ILE A 39 8.56 -20.85 -1.19
C ILE A 39 8.66 -19.41 -0.69
N LEU A 40 7.61 -18.94 -0.01
CA LEU A 40 7.65 -17.72 0.77
C LEU A 40 8.54 -17.93 2.00
N SER A 41 9.84 -17.62 1.87
CA SER A 41 10.72 -17.56 3.03
C SER A 41 10.36 -16.37 3.92
N LEU A 42 10.60 -16.50 5.23
CA LEU A 42 10.35 -15.42 6.19
C LEU A 42 11.11 -14.13 5.83
N SER A 43 12.30 -14.25 5.22
CA SER A 43 13.09 -13.11 4.73
C SER A 43 12.37 -12.34 3.61
N ASN A 44 11.76 -13.04 2.67
CA ASN A 44 11.07 -12.44 1.54
C ASN A 44 9.77 -11.77 1.99
N VAL A 45 9.08 -12.36 2.97
CA VAL A 45 7.92 -11.74 3.62
C VAL A 45 8.31 -10.45 4.33
N LEU A 46 9.39 -10.47 5.12
CA LEU A 46 9.90 -9.28 5.81
C LEU A 46 10.29 -8.16 4.83
N GLN A 47 11.01 -8.50 3.76
CA GLN A 47 11.34 -7.53 2.70
C GLN A 47 10.09 -7.00 2.00
N GLY A 48 9.12 -7.86 1.69
CA GLY A 48 7.84 -7.45 1.11
C GLY A 48 7.08 -6.48 2.02
N ILE A 49 7.05 -6.74 3.33
CA ILE A 49 6.43 -5.84 4.32
C ILE A 49 7.15 -4.49 4.37
N ILE A 50 8.48 -4.48 4.38
CA ILE A 50 9.27 -3.24 4.39
C ILE A 50 8.96 -2.40 3.15
N TRP A 51 8.96 -3.01 1.96
CA TRP A 51 8.60 -2.32 0.71
C TRP A 51 7.15 -1.85 0.71
N SER A 52 6.21 -2.66 1.19
CA SER A 52 4.79 -2.30 1.27
C SER A 52 4.56 -1.11 2.21
N ILE A 53 5.23 -1.08 3.37
CA ILE A 53 5.15 0.04 4.31
C ILE A 53 5.79 1.29 3.68
N GLY A 54 6.96 1.15 3.06
CA GLY A 54 7.64 2.27 2.41
C GLY A 54 6.79 2.92 1.31
N VAL A 55 6.27 2.10 0.38
CA VAL A 55 5.41 2.57 -0.70
C VAL A 55 4.10 3.15 -0.15
N GLY A 56 3.47 2.49 0.82
CA GLY A 56 2.21 2.94 1.43
C GLY A 56 2.34 4.27 2.18
N ILE A 57 3.46 4.53 2.85
CA ILE A 57 3.74 5.82 3.48
C ILE A 57 3.93 6.89 2.40
N ILE A 58 4.69 6.61 1.34
CA ILE A 58 4.95 7.59 0.27
C ILE A 58 3.65 7.95 -0.47
N SER A 59 2.82 6.97 -0.81
CA SER A 59 1.61 7.20 -1.59
C SER A 59 0.39 7.63 -0.78
N GLY A 60 0.33 7.32 0.52
CA GLY A 60 -0.81 7.65 1.38
C GLY A 60 -0.54 8.80 2.34
N PHE A 61 0.55 8.70 3.13
CA PHE A 61 0.82 9.65 4.20
C PHE A 61 1.32 11.00 3.68
N ILE A 62 2.23 11.02 2.69
CA ILE A 62 2.76 12.27 2.12
C ILE A 62 1.66 13.13 1.48
N PRO A 63 0.81 12.62 0.55
CA PRO A 63 -0.24 13.45 -0.03
C PRO A 63 -1.32 13.83 0.99
N ALA A 64 -1.65 12.94 1.93
CA ALA A 64 -2.57 13.28 3.01
C ALA A 64 -2.04 14.45 3.83
N TYR A 65 -0.75 14.44 4.21
CA TYR A 65 -0.10 15.51 4.95
C TYR A 65 -0.03 16.83 4.16
N GLN A 66 0.22 16.77 2.85
CA GLN A 66 0.21 17.96 1.99
C GLN A 66 -1.19 18.58 1.88
N ALA A 67 -2.22 17.77 1.64
CA ALA A 67 -3.62 18.23 1.60
C ALA A 67 -4.06 18.86 2.93
N SER A 68 -3.59 18.29 4.03
CA SER A 68 -3.80 18.73 5.41
C SER A 68 -3.33 20.17 5.70
N LYS A 69 -2.32 20.63 4.95
CA LYS A 69 -1.63 21.91 5.14
C LYS A 69 -1.98 22.94 4.06
N MET A 70 -2.81 22.56 3.09
CA MET A 70 -3.22 23.44 2.00
C MET A 70 -4.18 24.50 2.53
N ASP A 71 -3.97 25.75 2.11
CA ASP A 71 -4.87 26.84 2.48
C ASP A 71 -6.26 26.55 1.89
N PRO A 72 -7.35 26.59 2.68
CA PRO A 72 -8.69 26.21 2.21
C PRO A 72 -9.18 27.07 1.04
N VAL A 73 -8.61 28.27 0.86
CA VAL A 73 -8.90 29.15 -0.28
C VAL A 73 -8.26 28.63 -1.58
N GLU A 74 -7.07 28.01 -1.53
CA GLU A 74 -6.45 27.36 -2.69
C GLU A 74 -7.16 26.05 -3.03
N ALA A 75 -7.54 25.26 -2.02
CA ALA A 75 -8.22 23.97 -2.22
C ALA A 75 -9.58 24.08 -2.93
N ILE A 76 -10.28 25.22 -2.78
CA ILE A 76 -11.56 25.49 -3.47
C ILE A 76 -11.36 26.03 -4.90
N ARG A 77 -10.17 26.57 -5.21
CA ARG A 77 -9.86 27.20 -6.51
C ARG A 77 -9.20 26.25 -7.52
N ALA A 78 -8.65 25.14 -7.07
CA ALA A 78 -8.06 24.09 -7.92
C ALA A 78 -9.12 23.12 -8.44
#